data_AF-A0A804R9D9-F1
#
_entry.id   AF-A0A804R9D9-F1
#
_cell.length_a   1.000
_cell.length_b   1.000
_cell.length_c   1.000
_cell.angle_alpha   90.00
_cell.angle_beta   90.00
_cell.angle_gamma   90.00
#
_symmetry.space_group_name_H-M   'P 1'
#
loop_
_entity.id
_entity.type
_entity.pdbx_description
1 polymer ?
#
loop_
_entity_poly.entity_id
_entity_poly.type
_entity_poly.pdbx_seq_one_letter_code
_entity_poly.pdbx_strand_id
1 'polypeptide(L)' 'MRHHLHIEESQVADMCLDLYKEYGTTMAGLKALGYEFDNDEFHATVHGTLPYHNLRPDPVLRTLLLSIRQRK' A
#
# COMPACT_ATOMS: atom_id res chain seq x y z
N MET A 1 5.30 1.97 12.62
CA MET A 1 5.21 3.15 11.72
C MET A 1 4.78 4.45 12.39
N ARG A 2 3.55 4.60 12.93
CA ARG A 2 3.08 5.90 13.50
C ARG A 2 4.08 6.57 14.45
N HIS A 3 4.61 5.80 15.41
CA HIS A 3 5.62 6.30 16.36
C HIS A 3 6.95 6.71 15.71
N HIS A 4 7.36 6.03 14.63
CA HIS A 4 8.58 6.36 13.89
C HIS A 4 8.40 7.63 13.04
N LEU A 5 7.18 7.87 12.56
CA LEU A 5 6.84 9.04 11.77
C LEU A 5 6.40 10.24 12.63
N HIS A 6 6.30 10.07 13.95
CA HIS A 6 5.83 11.12 14.88
C HIS A 6 4.47 11.72 14.50
N ILE A 7 3.55 10.89 14.01
CA ILE A 7 2.19 11.31 13.64
C ILE A 7 1.22 11.05 14.80
N GLU A 8 0.39 12.05 15.12
CA GLU A 8 -0.68 11.91 16.12
C GLU A 8 -1.76 10.95 15.63
N GLU A 9 -2.24 10.08 16.51
CA GLU A 9 -3.20 9.03 16.14
C GLU A 9 -4.49 9.59 15.57
N SER A 10 -4.95 10.71 16.12
CA SER A 10 -6.14 11.43 15.66
C SER A 10 -6.03 11.96 14.23
N GLN A 11 -4.81 12.15 13.72
CA GLN A 11 -4.57 12.69 12.38
C GLN A 11 -4.39 11.60 11.32
N VAL A 12 -4.13 10.35 11.72
CA VAL A 12 -3.75 9.27 10.78
C VAL A 12 -4.83 9.04 9.73
N ALA A 13 -6.10 8.99 10.11
CA ALA A 13 -7.19 8.71 9.17
C ALA A 13 -7.30 9.78 8.08
N ASP A 14 -7.30 11.05 8.48
CA ASP A 14 -7.41 12.18 7.56
C ASP A 14 -6.18 12.29 6.67
N MET A 15 -4.97 12.19 7.25
CA MET A 15 -3.73 12.18 6.48
C MET A 15 -3.68 11.03 5.47
N CYS A 16 -4.08 9.82 5.85
CA CYS A 16 -4.12 8.69 4.93
C CYS A 16 -5.03 8.99 3.73
N LEU A 17 -6.21 9.55 3.98
CA LEU A 17 -7.19 9.87 2.94
C LEU A 17 -6.68 10.97 2.00
N ASP A 18 -6.17 12.06 2.55
CA ASP A 18 -5.72 13.21 1.78
C ASP A 18 -4.49 12.85 0.93
N LEU A 19 -3.51 12.17 1.53
CA LEU A 19 -2.31 11.73 0.80
C LEU A 19 -2.64 10.69 -0.28
N TYR A 20 -3.59 9.78 -0.01
CA TYR A 20 -4.03 8.83 -1.03
C TYR A 20 -4.71 9.52 -2.20
N LYS A 21 -5.56 10.53 -1.95
CA LYS A 21 -6.23 11.30 -2.99
C LYS A 21 -5.25 12.11 -3.84
N GLU A 22 -4.25 12.74 -3.24
CA GLU A 22 -3.35 13.66 -3.93
C GLU A 22 -2.17 12.93 -4.61
N TYR A 23 -1.61 11.90 -3.97
CA TYR A 23 -0.39 11.23 -4.42
C TYR A 23 -0.62 9.78 -4.89
N GLY A 24 -1.85 9.28 -4.86
CA GLY A 24 -2.21 7.92 -5.25
C GLY A 24 -1.88 6.84 -4.21
N THR A 25 -0.92 7.09 -3.32
CA THR A 25 -0.66 6.24 -2.14
C THR A 25 -0.24 7.09 -0.95
N THR A 26 -0.59 6.66 0.27
CA THR A 26 -0.13 7.32 1.50
C THR A 26 1.40 7.35 1.60
N MET A 27 2.08 6.26 1.17
CA MET A 27 3.54 6.18 1.20
C MET A 27 4.19 7.24 0.31
N ALA A 28 3.70 7.42 -0.92
CA ALA A 28 4.21 8.45 -1.83
C ALA A 28 3.98 9.86 -1.27
N GLY A 29 2.80 10.12 -0.69
CA GLY A 29 2.51 11.40 -0.06
C GLY A 29 3.43 11.71 1.13
N LEU A 30 3.68 10.72 2.01
CA LEU A 30 4.63 10.89 3.11
C LEU A 30 6.04 11.20 2.59
N LYS A 31 6.50 10.52 1.54
CA LYS A 31 7.79 10.83 0.90
C LYS A 31 7.83 12.23 0.31
N ALA A 32 6.76 12.65 -0.37
CA ALA A 32 6.67 13.99 -0.95
C ALA A 32 6.70 15.10 0.13
N LEU A 33 6.13 14.84 1.30
CA LEU A 33 6.17 15.74 2.47
C LEU A 33 7.51 15.72 3.22
N GLY A 34 8.47 14.90 2.80
CA GLY A 34 9.82 14.84 3.40
C GLY A 34 9.96 13.89 4.58
N TYR A 35 9.00 12.98 4.81
CA TYR A 35 9.18 11.94 5.83
C TYR A 35 10.25 10.92 5.38
N GLU A 36 11.23 10.69 6.25
CA GLU A 36 12.29 9.71 6.04
C GLU A 36 11.94 8.38 6.74
N PHE A 37 11.97 7.29 5.97
CA PHE A 37 11.75 5.91 6.42
C PHE A 37 12.19 4.96 5.31
N ASP A 38 12.52 3.71 5.64
CA ASP A 38 12.84 2.72 4.62
C ASP A 38 11.56 2.20 3.92
N ASN A 39 11.61 2.09 2.59
CA ASN A 39 10.43 1.70 1.80
C ASN A 39 10.05 0.23 2.04
N ASP A 40 11.04 -0.65 2.16
CA ASP A 40 10.82 -2.07 2.36
C ASP A 40 10.30 -2.34 3.78
N GLU A 41 10.83 -1.63 4.78
CA GLU A 41 10.32 -1.68 6.16
C GLU A 41 8.86 -1.18 6.25
N PHE A 42 8.54 -0.08 5.57
CA PHE A 42 7.15 0.41 5.49
C PHE A 42 6.24 -0.65 4.87
N HIS A 43 6.63 -1.20 3.72
CA HIS A 43 5.85 -2.22 3.02
C HIS A 43 5.70 -3.51 3.84
N ALA A 44 6.77 -3.96 4.50
CA ALA A 44 6.73 -5.14 5.36
C ALA A 44 5.76 -4.93 6.54
N THR A 45 5.75 -3.73 7.13
CA THR A 45 4.86 -3.43 8.24
C THR A 45 3.39 -3.33 7.81
N VAL A 46 3.12 -2.64 6.70
CA VAL A 46 1.75 -2.35 6.24
C VAL A 46 1.15 -3.53 5.47
N HIS A 47 1.90 -4.11 4.53
CA HIS A 47 1.42 -5.18 3.66
C HIS A 47 1.87 -6.55 4.14
N GLY A 48 3.10 -6.70 4.63
CA GLY A 48 3.64 -8.00 5.08
C GLY A 48 2.89 -8.67 6.22
N THR A 49 2.07 -7.91 6.97
CA THR A 49 1.25 -8.41 8.08
C THR A 49 -0.18 -8.79 7.67
N LEU A 50 -0.58 -8.54 6.42
CA LEU A 50 -1.93 -8.86 5.94
C LEU A 50 -2.12 -10.37 5.80
N PRO A 51 -3.33 -10.90 6.04
CA PRO A 51 -3.60 -12.33 6.00
C PRO A 51 -3.73 -12.84 4.55
N TYR A 52 -2.65 -12.79 3.77
CA TYR A 52 -2.62 -13.21 2.36
C TYR A 52 -3.00 -14.67 2.16
N HIS A 53 -2.87 -15.51 3.19
CA HIS A 53 -3.34 -16.90 3.17
C HIS A 53 -4.86 -17.03 2.97
N ASN A 54 -5.63 -15.96 3.19
CA ASN A 54 -7.07 -15.93 2.91
C ASN A 54 -7.37 -15.78 1.41
N LEU A 55 -6.42 -15.32 0.60
CA LEU A 55 -6.60 -15.24 -0.85
C LEU A 55 -6.61 -16.65 -1.44
N ARG A 56 -7.62 -16.95 -2.25
CA ARG A 56 -7.76 -18.24 -2.94
C ARG A 56 -7.54 -18.04 -4.44
N PRO A 57 -6.98 -19.03 -5.14
CA PRO A 57 -6.91 -18.99 -6.59
C PRO A 57 -8.31 -18.80 -7.20
N ASP A 58 -8.45 -17.79 -8.05
CA ASP A 58 -9.67 -17.56 -8.83
C ASP A 58 -9.47 -18.13 -10.26
N PRO A 59 -10.11 -19.27 -10.60
CA PRO A 59 -9.95 -19.89 -11.91
C PRO A 59 -10.58 -19.06 -13.05
N VAL A 60 -11.59 -18.25 -12.76
CA VAL A 60 -12.24 -17.38 -13.77
C VAL A 60 -11.30 -16.23 -14.10
N LEU A 61 -10.78 -15.54 -13.07
CA LEU A 61 -9.79 -14.48 -13.27
C LEU A 61 -8.55 -15.00 -13.99
N ARG A 62 -8.03 -16.18 -13.60
CA ARG A 62 -6.88 -16.81 -14.27
C ARG A 62 -7.16 -17.04 -15.76
N THR A 63 -8.33 -17.58 -16.09
CA THR A 63 -8.71 -17.85 -17.50
C THR A 63 -8.83 -16.54 -18.29
N LEU A 64 -9.42 -15.50 -17.69
CA LEU A 64 -9.52 -14.18 -18.31
C LEU A 64 -8.13 -13.56 -18.59
N LEU A 65 -7.21 -13.63 -17.63
CA LEU A 65 -5.85 -13.10 -17.81
C LEU A 65 -5.09 -13.85 -18.93
N LEU A 66 -5.32 -15.16 -19.06
CA LEU A 66 -4.71 -15.99 -20.12
C LEU A 66 -5.29 -15.72 -21.51
N SER A 67 -6.50 -15.16 -21.63
CA SER A 67 -7.07 -14.79 -22.92
C SER A 67 -6.52 -13.46 -23.46
N ILE A 68 -5.92 -12.64 -22.60
CA ILE A 68 -5.27 -11.39 -22.99
C ILE A 68 -3.91 -11.70 -23.64
N ARG A 69 -3.61 -11.06 -24.77
CA ARG A 69 -2.34 -11.21 -25.49
C ARG A 69 -1.17 -10.78 -24.59
N GLN A 70 -0.38 -11.75 -24.13
CA GLN A 70 0.79 -11.52 -23.30
C GLN A 70 1.95 -10.99 -24.16
N ARG A 71 2.59 -9.91 -23.71
CA ARG A 71 3.88 -9.48 -24.27
C ARG A 71 4.98 -10.38 -23.69
N LYS A 72 5.93 -10.79 -24.54
CA LYS A 72 7.15 -11.48 -24.11
C LYS A 72 8.12 -10.50 -23.48
#